data_AF-A0A7X7IAN7-F1
#
_entry.id   AF-A0A7X7IAN7-F1
#
_cell.length_a   1.000
_cell.length_b   1.000
_cell.length_c   1.000
_cell.angle_alpha   90.00
_cell.angle_beta   90.00
_cell.angle_gamma   90.00
#
_symmetry.space_group_name_H-M   'P 1'
#
loop_
_entity.id
_entity.type
_entity.pdbx_description
1 polymer ?
#
loop_
_entity_poly.entity_id
_entity_poly.type
_entity_poly.pdbx_seq_one_letter_code
_entity_poly.pdbx_strand_id
1 'polypeptide(L)'
;MRRGVGREHGRLIIVAVLVVVTGLAMVVVGGCGDAETQSITTATTAASSESPAGGGAAEDEGAAVAEEILATYDEIIAKVADLVKDKPDPAAVTPQLEELYASYEPKMAELNTKYLALRDGDVASWGAANTYLGSNRGPRITAAENTLVEAIKHYNLNLGDQEMVSLITSRPVDLLEMAVNQGQ
;
A
#
# COMPACT_ATOMS: atom_id res chain seq x y z
N MET A 1 51.78 13.66 7.74
CA MET A 1 52.04 14.09 6.36
C MET A 1 50.93 13.54 5.46
N ARG A 2 50.29 14.42 4.68
CA ARG A 2 49.57 14.26 3.38
C ARG A 2 48.76 12.96 3.13
N ARG A 3 47.42 12.98 3.06
CA ARG A 3 46.48 13.42 1.98
C ARG A 3 46.41 12.53 0.72
N GLY A 4 45.17 12.16 0.39
CA GLY A 4 44.62 11.78 -0.93
C GLY A 4 43.41 10.85 -0.71
N VAL A 5 42.13 11.21 -0.81
CA VAL A 5 41.32 11.96 -1.79
C VAL A 5 41.46 11.43 -3.22
N GLY A 6 40.40 10.79 -3.69
CA GLY A 6 40.14 10.45 -5.09
C GLY A 6 38.72 9.90 -5.25
N ARG A 7 37.79 10.76 -5.66
CA ARG A 7 36.37 10.54 -5.90
C ARG A 7 36.16 10.59 -7.43
N GLU A 8 35.12 9.91 -7.90
CA GLU A 8 34.37 10.14 -9.17
C GLU A 8 34.90 9.49 -10.48
N HIS A 9 34.07 8.65 -11.10
CA HIS A 9 33.41 8.91 -12.38
C HIS A 9 32.51 7.71 -12.79
N GLY A 10 31.23 7.99 -13.08
CA GLY A 10 30.30 6.98 -13.61
C GLY A 10 28.84 7.40 -13.70
N ARG A 11 28.55 8.70 -13.88
CA ARG A 11 27.25 9.20 -14.33
C ARG A 11 27.26 9.25 -15.85
N LEU A 12 26.39 8.46 -16.49
CA LEU A 12 25.87 8.57 -17.86
C LEU A 12 24.91 7.37 -17.96
N ILE A 13 23.59 7.52 -17.96
CA ILE A 13 22.81 7.85 -19.14
C ILE A 13 21.53 8.57 -18.71
N ILE A 14 21.38 9.77 -19.24
CA ILE A 14 20.26 10.69 -19.16
C ILE A 14 19.51 10.55 -20.50
N VAL A 15 18.18 10.42 -20.42
CA VAL A 15 17.17 10.89 -21.40
C VAL A 15 17.03 10.15 -22.74
N ALA A 16 15.85 9.57 -22.96
CA ALA A 16 15.18 9.59 -24.25
C ALA A 16 13.66 9.58 -24.04
N VAL A 17 13.08 10.78 -24.00
CA VAL A 17 11.64 11.04 -24.01
C VAL A 17 11.30 11.70 -25.37
N LEU A 18 10.20 11.25 -25.98
CA LEU A 18 9.36 11.90 -27.01
C LEU A 18 9.92 12.15 -28.43
N VAL A 19 9.43 11.36 -29.40
CA VAL A 19 8.99 11.79 -30.76
C VAL A 19 7.89 10.80 -31.22
N VAL A 20 6.59 11.10 -31.05
CA VAL A 20 5.69 11.78 -32.02
C VAL A 20 5.42 10.96 -33.29
N VAL A 21 4.20 10.39 -33.33
CA VAL A 21 3.21 10.46 -34.42
C VAL A 21 3.76 10.70 -35.82
N THR A 22 3.70 9.69 -36.70
CA THR A 22 3.23 9.80 -38.10
C THR A 22 3.43 8.46 -38.82
N GLY A 23 2.38 7.88 -39.39
CA GLY A 23 2.52 6.66 -40.20
C GLY A 23 1.23 5.98 -40.64
N LEU A 24 0.18 6.76 -40.90
CA LEU A 24 -1.00 6.30 -41.62
C LEU A 24 -0.61 6.14 -43.10
N ALA A 25 -0.59 4.92 -43.63
CA ALA A 25 -0.61 4.67 -45.07
C ALA A 25 -1.30 3.35 -45.37
N MET A 26 -2.52 3.45 -45.91
CA MET A 26 -3.21 2.40 -46.63
C MET A 26 -2.34 1.87 -47.78
N VAL A 27 -2.30 0.54 -47.96
CA VAL A 27 -2.20 -0.07 -49.29
C VAL A 27 -3.21 -1.21 -49.35
N VAL A 28 -4.37 -0.88 -49.92
CA VAL A 28 -5.22 -1.84 -50.63
C VAL A 28 -4.65 -1.89 -52.04
N VAL A 29 -4.12 -3.05 -52.44
CA VAL A 29 -3.96 -3.43 -53.84
C VAL A 29 -4.55 -4.82 -53.98
N GLY A 30 -5.58 -4.90 -54.80
CA GLY A 30 -6.32 -6.11 -55.10
C GLY A 30 -5.53 -7.07 -55.99
N GLY A 31 -5.68 -8.36 -55.70
CA GLY A 31 -5.38 -9.46 -56.58
C GLY A 31 -6.64 -10.31 -56.72
N CYS A 32 -7.27 -10.24 -57.90
CA CYS A 32 -8.39 -11.07 -58.31
C CYS A 32 -7.85 -12.45 -58.71
N GLY A 33 -8.43 -13.51 -58.14
CA GLY A 33 -8.09 -14.90 -58.43
C GLY A 33 -9.16 -15.82 -57.88
N ASP A 34 -10.13 -16.11 -58.73
CA ASP A 34 -11.22 -17.08 -58.59
C ASP A 34 -10.74 -18.45 -58.06
N ALA A 35 -11.37 -18.95 -57.00
CA ALA A 35 -11.93 -20.31 -56.90
C ALA A 35 -12.34 -20.64 -55.45
N GLU A 36 -13.66 -20.81 -55.27
CA GLU A 36 -14.30 -21.83 -54.41
C GLU A 36 -13.68 -22.11 -53.03
N THR A 37 -14.22 -21.53 -51.95
CA THR A 37 -14.33 -22.18 -50.62
C THR A 37 -15.30 -21.40 -49.72
N GLN A 38 -16.33 -22.12 -49.27
CA GLN A 38 -17.19 -21.93 -48.09
C GLN A 38 -17.02 -20.62 -47.30
N SER A 39 -18.03 -19.75 -47.40
CA SER A 39 -18.27 -18.65 -46.46
C SER A 39 -18.60 -19.21 -45.07
N ILE A 40 -17.57 -19.48 -44.26
CA ILE A 40 -17.72 -19.49 -42.81
C ILE A 40 -17.49 -18.06 -42.36
N THR A 41 -18.60 -17.42 -41.97
CA THR A 41 -18.63 -16.17 -41.21
C THR A 41 -17.83 -16.37 -39.93
N THR A 42 -16.53 -16.07 -39.93
CA THR A 42 -15.79 -15.82 -38.70
C THR A 42 -16.11 -14.41 -38.26
N ALA A 43 -17.22 -14.29 -37.52
CA ALA A 43 -17.38 -13.19 -36.59
C ALA A 43 -16.21 -13.27 -35.61
N THR A 44 -15.26 -12.35 -35.70
CA THR A 44 -14.38 -12.04 -34.58
C THR A 44 -15.24 -11.39 -33.51
N THR A 45 -15.91 -12.23 -32.73
CA THR A 45 -16.38 -11.86 -31.41
C THR A 45 -15.12 -11.60 -30.59
N ALA A 46 -14.82 -10.33 -30.36
CA ALA A 46 -13.96 -9.95 -29.27
C ALA A 46 -14.58 -10.57 -28.02
N ALA A 47 -13.90 -11.58 -27.46
CA ALA A 47 -14.18 -12.02 -26.11
C ALA A 47 -13.88 -10.80 -25.24
N SER A 48 -14.93 -10.05 -24.90
CA SER A 48 -14.95 -9.34 -23.63
C SER A 48 -14.57 -10.39 -22.61
N SER A 49 -13.37 -10.28 -22.07
CA SER A 49 -13.08 -10.83 -20.76
C SER A 49 -14.02 -10.09 -19.82
N GLU A 50 -15.24 -10.60 -19.71
CA GLU A 50 -16.02 -10.46 -18.51
C GLU A 50 -15.12 -11.04 -17.41
N SER A 51 -14.41 -10.14 -16.71
CA SER A 51 -13.99 -10.42 -15.35
C SER A 51 -15.22 -11.02 -14.67
N PRO A 52 -15.10 -12.19 -14.01
CA PRO A 52 -16.24 -12.73 -13.31
C PRO A 52 -16.68 -11.67 -12.30
N ALA A 53 -17.82 -11.05 -12.57
CA ALA A 53 -18.62 -10.34 -11.59
C ALA A 53 -19.15 -11.42 -10.66
N GLY A 54 -18.28 -11.81 -9.73
CA GLY A 54 -18.51 -12.80 -8.71
C GLY A 54 -18.03 -12.24 -7.39
N GLY A 55 -18.52 -11.05 -7.04
CA GLY A 55 -18.54 -10.55 -5.66
C GLY A 55 -19.35 -11.50 -4.80
N GLY A 56 -18.74 -12.64 -4.48
CA GLY A 56 -19.28 -13.67 -3.61
C GLY A 56 -18.79 -13.44 -2.20
N ALA A 57 -19.47 -14.07 -1.23
CA ALA A 57 -19.22 -13.94 0.20
C ALA A 57 -17.73 -14.11 0.62
N ALA A 58 -16.92 -14.82 -0.17
CA ALA A 58 -15.48 -14.95 0.02
C ALA A 58 -14.73 -13.60 -0.17
N GLU A 59 -15.07 -12.84 -1.21
CA GLU A 59 -14.47 -11.51 -1.44
C GLU A 59 -14.84 -10.53 -0.32
N ASP A 60 -16.07 -10.64 0.21
CA ASP A 60 -16.54 -9.85 1.33
C ASP A 60 -15.80 -10.18 2.64
N GLU A 61 -15.53 -11.47 2.91
CA GLU A 61 -14.79 -11.90 4.11
C GLU A 61 -13.35 -11.38 4.12
N GLY A 62 -12.66 -11.50 2.97
CA GLY A 62 -11.30 -11.01 2.82
C GLY A 62 -11.19 -9.50 3.01
N ALA A 63 -12.08 -8.75 2.36
CA ALA A 63 -12.15 -7.31 2.51
C ALA A 63 -12.46 -6.90 3.97
N ALA A 64 -13.35 -7.63 4.66
CA ALA A 64 -13.71 -7.35 6.05
C ALA A 64 -12.52 -7.50 7.02
N VAL A 65 -11.70 -8.55 6.87
CA VAL A 65 -10.49 -8.71 7.70
C VAL A 65 -9.49 -7.58 7.44
N ALA A 66 -9.28 -7.22 6.17
CA ALA A 66 -8.40 -6.11 5.80
C ALA A 66 -8.91 -4.75 6.32
N GLU A 67 -10.23 -4.55 6.31
CA GLU A 67 -10.87 -3.38 6.90
C GLU A 67 -10.69 -3.35 8.42
N GLU A 68 -10.86 -4.47 9.13
CA GLU A 68 -10.66 -4.58 10.58
C GLU A 68 -9.22 -4.21 10.96
N ILE A 69 -8.22 -4.64 10.17
CA ILE A 69 -6.80 -4.27 10.34
C ILE A 69 -6.61 -2.75 10.25
N LEU A 70 -7.11 -2.14 9.17
CA LEU A 70 -6.93 -0.71 8.96
C LEU A 70 -7.75 0.14 9.93
N ALA A 71 -8.93 -0.34 10.35
CA ALA A 71 -9.73 0.33 11.38
C ALA A 71 -9.04 0.29 12.75
N THR A 72 -8.38 -0.82 13.08
CA THR A 72 -7.56 -0.94 14.30
C THR A 72 -6.37 0.02 14.25
N TYR A 73 -5.70 0.15 13.10
CA TYR A 73 -4.66 1.16 12.90
C TYR A 73 -5.18 2.59 13.12
N ASP A 74 -6.31 2.95 12.54
CA ASP A 74 -6.90 4.27 12.72
C ASP A 74 -7.29 4.55 14.18
N GLU A 75 -7.77 3.54 14.91
CA GLU A 75 -8.07 3.67 16.34
C GLU A 75 -6.79 3.96 17.15
N ILE A 76 -5.68 3.29 16.84
CA ILE A 76 -4.38 3.56 17.46
C ILE A 76 -3.98 5.02 17.20
N ILE A 77 -4.06 5.47 15.95
CA ILE A 77 -3.71 6.85 15.57
C ILE A 77 -4.56 7.88 16.29
N ALA A 78 -5.87 7.64 16.42
CA ALA A 78 -6.77 8.52 17.17
C ALA A 78 -6.34 8.63 18.65
N LYS A 79 -6.00 7.50 19.29
CA LYS A 79 -5.52 7.50 20.69
C LYS A 79 -4.16 8.16 20.85
N VAL A 80 -3.24 7.94 19.92
CA VAL A 80 -1.95 8.66 19.88
C VAL A 80 -2.20 10.15 19.77
N ALA A 81 -3.06 10.58 18.83
CA ALA A 81 -3.40 11.98 18.62
C ALA A 81 -3.98 12.63 19.88
N ASP A 82 -4.87 11.93 20.60
CA ASP A 82 -5.43 12.41 21.86
C ASP A 82 -4.36 12.58 22.95
N LEU A 83 -3.45 11.61 23.09
CA LEU A 83 -2.35 11.67 24.07
C LEU A 83 -1.39 12.83 23.81
N VAL A 84 -1.14 13.18 22.54
CA VAL A 84 -0.16 14.22 22.16
C VAL A 84 -0.79 15.56 21.79
N LYS A 85 -2.12 15.68 21.84
CA LYS A 85 -2.87 16.87 21.39
C LYS A 85 -2.36 18.18 21.99
N ASP A 86 -2.15 18.18 23.30
CA ASP A 86 -1.71 19.35 24.07
C ASP A 86 -0.18 19.46 24.16
N LYS A 87 0.55 18.62 23.39
CA LYS A 87 2.01 18.60 23.30
C LYS A 87 2.65 18.47 24.70
N PRO A 88 2.28 17.42 25.46
CA PRO A 88 2.86 17.19 26.78
C PRO A 88 4.37 16.94 26.70
N ASP A 89 5.04 17.09 27.84
CA ASP A 89 6.44 16.73 27.98
C ASP A 89 6.66 15.25 27.57
N PRO A 90 7.71 14.94 26.79
CA PRO A 90 7.98 13.59 26.34
C PRO A 90 8.01 12.56 27.46
N ALA A 91 8.65 12.88 28.60
CA ALA A 91 8.78 11.95 29.71
C ALA A 91 7.44 11.61 30.37
N ALA A 92 6.43 12.48 30.23
CA ALA A 92 5.10 12.24 30.77
C ALA A 92 4.22 11.37 29.84
N VAL A 93 4.39 11.47 28.52
CA VAL A 93 3.52 10.80 27.54
C VAL A 93 4.11 9.52 26.97
N THR A 94 5.44 9.38 26.90
CA THR A 94 6.12 8.14 26.47
C THR A 94 5.57 6.88 27.15
N PRO A 95 5.47 6.79 28.50
CA PRO A 95 4.95 5.56 29.13
C PRO A 95 3.50 5.25 28.73
N GLN A 96 2.68 6.29 28.47
CA GLN A 96 1.29 6.12 28.05
C GLN A 96 1.20 5.61 26.60
N LEU A 97 2.09 6.09 25.72
CA LEU A 97 2.19 5.60 24.35
C LEU A 97 2.69 4.15 24.31
N GLU A 98 3.70 3.81 25.11
CA GLU A 98 4.20 2.43 25.21
C GLU A 98 3.13 1.47 25.74
N GLU A 99 2.41 1.86 26.79
CA GLU A 99 1.27 1.07 27.30
C GLU A 99 0.16 0.93 26.26
N LEU A 100 -0.16 2.01 25.54
CA LEU A 100 -1.10 1.98 24.43
C LEU A 100 -0.67 0.94 23.40
N TYR A 101 0.56 1.01 22.88
CA TYR A 101 1.03 0.07 21.87
C TYR A 101 1.07 -1.37 22.37
N ALA A 102 1.54 -1.61 23.61
CA ALA A 102 1.54 -2.93 24.22
C ALA A 102 0.12 -3.53 24.32
N SER A 103 -0.91 -2.70 24.53
CA SER A 103 -2.32 -3.15 24.54
C SER A 103 -2.85 -3.54 23.16
N TYR A 104 -2.24 -3.04 22.08
CA TYR A 104 -2.65 -3.30 20.69
C TYR A 104 -1.85 -4.40 20.00
N GLU A 105 -0.62 -4.68 20.44
CA GLU A 105 0.19 -5.81 19.96
C GLU A 105 -0.58 -7.14 19.87
N PRO A 106 -1.26 -7.62 20.94
CA PRO A 106 -2.00 -8.88 20.85
C PRO A 106 -3.17 -8.81 19.87
N LYS A 107 -3.83 -7.65 19.72
CA LYS A 107 -4.94 -7.47 18.78
C LYS A 107 -4.44 -7.54 17.33
N MET A 108 -3.35 -6.86 17.02
CA MET A 108 -2.75 -6.90 15.68
C MET A 108 -2.20 -8.29 15.34
N ALA A 109 -1.65 -9.01 16.32
CA ALA A 109 -1.22 -10.40 16.13
C ALA A 109 -2.41 -11.36 15.88
N GLU A 110 -3.53 -11.17 16.57
CA GLU A 110 -4.76 -11.93 16.32
C GLU A 110 -5.31 -11.66 14.91
N LEU A 111 -5.33 -10.39 14.51
CA LEU A 111 -5.71 -9.99 13.15
C LEU A 111 -4.78 -10.59 12.09
N ASN A 112 -3.48 -10.68 12.37
CA ASN A 112 -2.55 -11.40 11.49
C ASN A 112 -2.90 -12.88 11.37
N THR A 113 -3.29 -13.52 12.47
CA THR A 113 -3.74 -14.91 12.46
C THR A 113 -4.97 -15.09 11.58
N LYS A 114 -5.97 -14.18 11.68
CA LYS A 114 -7.15 -14.18 10.80
C LYS A 114 -6.75 -13.98 9.34
N TYR A 115 -5.89 -13.00 9.08
CA TYR A 115 -5.39 -12.70 7.74
C TYR A 115 -4.67 -13.90 7.12
N LEU A 116 -3.74 -14.54 7.82
CA LEU A 116 -3.03 -15.74 7.35
C LEU A 116 -3.96 -16.94 7.15
N ALA A 117 -5.02 -17.08 7.97
CA ALA A 117 -6.01 -18.13 7.78
C ALA A 117 -6.73 -18.02 6.43
N LEU A 118 -6.91 -16.79 5.90
CA LEU A 118 -7.47 -16.60 4.55
C LEU A 118 -6.55 -17.21 3.49
N ARG A 119 -5.22 -17.05 3.62
CA ARG A 119 -4.24 -17.61 2.67
C ARG A 119 -4.36 -19.12 2.55
N ASP A 120 -4.53 -19.79 3.68
CA ASP A 120 -4.55 -21.25 3.76
C ASP A 120 -5.97 -21.83 3.51
N GLY A 121 -7.01 -21.00 3.63
CA GLY A 121 -8.42 -21.39 3.50
C GLY A 121 -9.06 -21.08 2.14
N ASP A 122 -9.01 -19.83 1.69
CA ASP A 122 -9.65 -19.37 0.45
C ASP A 122 -8.80 -18.30 -0.27
N VAL A 123 -8.27 -18.68 -1.43
CA VAL A 123 -7.43 -17.82 -2.27
C VAL A 123 -8.19 -16.58 -2.75
N ALA A 124 -9.50 -16.65 -2.96
CA ALA A 124 -10.31 -15.50 -3.37
C ALA A 124 -10.39 -14.48 -2.22
N SER A 125 -10.70 -14.92 -1.00
CA SER A 125 -10.72 -14.07 0.20
C SER A 125 -9.33 -13.47 0.49
N TRP A 126 -8.28 -14.27 0.35
CA TRP A 126 -6.90 -13.76 0.46
C TRP A 126 -6.58 -12.70 -0.60
N GLY A 127 -6.99 -12.92 -1.85
CA GLY A 127 -6.83 -11.95 -2.93
C GLY A 127 -7.58 -10.64 -2.67
N ALA A 128 -8.82 -10.72 -2.16
CA ALA A 128 -9.64 -9.58 -1.80
C ALA A 128 -9.01 -8.77 -0.65
N ALA A 129 -8.54 -9.45 0.41
CA ALA A 129 -7.84 -8.81 1.52
C ALA A 129 -6.61 -8.02 1.03
N ASN A 130 -5.78 -8.64 0.18
CA ASN A 130 -4.59 -7.99 -0.37
C ASN A 130 -4.91 -6.81 -1.28
N THR A 131 -5.95 -6.93 -2.11
CA THR A 131 -6.42 -5.83 -2.97
C THR A 131 -6.90 -4.64 -2.14
N TYR A 132 -7.65 -4.91 -1.07
CA TYR A 132 -8.13 -3.90 -0.15
C TYR A 132 -6.97 -3.21 0.58
N LEU A 133 -6.04 -3.98 1.16
CA LEU A 133 -4.85 -3.44 1.83
C LEU A 133 -3.98 -2.61 0.88
N GLY A 134 -3.72 -3.10 -0.33
CA GLY A 134 -2.93 -2.40 -1.34
C GLY A 134 -3.53 -1.06 -1.76
N SER A 135 -4.86 -0.95 -1.75
CA SER A 135 -5.57 0.27 -2.13
C SER A 135 -5.72 1.27 -0.99
N ASN A 136 -5.83 0.80 0.26
CA ASN A 136 -6.21 1.64 1.40
C ASN A 136 -5.08 1.95 2.38
N ARG A 137 -4.03 1.11 2.47
CA ARG A 137 -2.93 1.28 3.45
C ARG A 137 -2.21 2.62 3.29
N GLY A 138 -1.76 2.94 2.07
CA GLY A 138 -1.03 4.20 1.79
C GLY A 138 -1.84 5.44 2.19
N PRO A 139 -3.08 5.60 1.72
CA PRO A 139 -3.94 6.71 2.13
C PRO A 139 -4.16 6.82 3.64
N ARG A 140 -4.32 5.71 4.37
CA ARG A 140 -4.49 5.74 5.84
C ARG A 140 -3.21 6.21 6.55
N ILE A 141 -2.04 5.76 6.12
CA ILE A 141 -0.76 6.24 6.66
C ILE A 141 -0.59 7.74 6.42
N THR A 142 -0.89 8.23 5.22
CA THR A 142 -0.86 9.67 4.92
C THR A 142 -1.87 10.45 5.78
N ALA A 143 -3.08 9.91 5.99
CA ALA A 143 -4.06 10.53 6.88
C ALA A 143 -3.58 10.60 8.34
N ALA A 144 -2.89 9.56 8.81
CA ALA A 144 -2.28 9.54 10.13
C ALA A 144 -1.18 10.59 10.30
N GLU A 145 -0.26 10.70 9.34
CA GLU A 145 0.77 11.74 9.34
C GLU A 145 0.17 13.15 9.38
N ASN A 146 -0.88 13.40 8.59
CA ASN A 146 -1.59 14.67 8.60
C ASN A 146 -2.26 14.94 9.96
N THR A 147 -2.84 13.92 10.59
CA THR A 147 -3.46 14.03 11.91
C THR A 147 -2.43 14.41 12.98
N LEU A 148 -1.22 13.85 12.89
CA LEU A 148 -0.16 14.02 13.89
C LEU A 148 0.81 15.17 13.57
N VAL A 149 0.62 15.89 12.44
CA VAL A 149 1.61 16.84 11.90
C VAL A 149 2.07 17.90 12.90
N GLU A 150 1.15 18.42 13.72
CA GLU A 150 1.48 19.47 14.70
C GLU A 150 2.24 18.92 15.93
N ALA A 151 1.99 17.67 16.31
CA ALA A 151 2.77 16.99 17.33
C ALA A 151 4.16 16.62 16.81
N ILE A 152 4.24 16.10 15.57
CA ILE A 152 5.50 15.79 14.89
C ILE A 152 6.38 17.04 14.80
N LYS A 153 5.84 18.17 14.34
CA LYS A 153 6.60 19.44 14.30
C LYS A 153 7.08 19.85 15.69
N HIS A 154 6.25 19.72 16.71
CA HIS A 154 6.63 20.09 18.08
C HIS A 154 7.81 19.24 18.57
N TYR A 155 7.69 17.92 18.56
CA TYR A 155 8.73 17.02 19.07
C TYR A 155 10.00 17.08 18.21
N ASN A 156 9.87 17.16 16.88
CA ASN A 156 11.02 17.22 15.97
C ASN A 156 11.74 18.59 16.02
N LEU A 157 11.01 19.68 15.77
CA LEU A 157 11.62 20.98 15.49
C LEU A 157 11.84 21.81 16.75
N ASN A 158 10.95 21.71 17.75
CA ASN A 158 11.06 22.51 18.96
C ASN A 158 11.89 21.80 20.04
N LEU A 159 11.69 20.49 20.21
CA LEU A 159 12.37 19.71 21.24
C LEU A 159 13.57 18.90 20.72
N GLY A 160 13.64 18.61 19.42
CA GLY A 160 14.70 17.78 18.85
C GLY A 160 14.60 16.30 19.23
N ASP A 161 13.45 15.85 19.73
CA ASP A 161 13.22 14.50 20.24
C ASP A 161 12.81 13.55 19.11
N GLN A 162 13.80 12.92 18.48
CA GLN A 162 13.57 11.95 17.40
C GLN A 162 12.95 10.65 17.91
N GLU A 163 13.18 10.28 19.17
CA GLU A 163 12.61 9.05 19.75
C GLU A 163 11.10 9.20 19.88
N MET A 164 10.63 10.34 20.39
CA MET A 164 9.21 10.65 20.44
C MET A 164 8.58 10.72 19.03
N VAL A 165 9.27 11.33 18.06
CA VAL A 165 8.78 11.36 16.67
C VAL A 165 8.63 9.94 16.12
N SER A 166 9.62 9.07 16.33
CA SER A 166 9.53 7.67 15.91
C SER A 166 8.43 6.91 16.66
N LEU A 167 8.24 7.22 17.95
CA LEU A 167 7.21 6.59 18.77
C LEU A 167 5.80 6.94 18.28
N ILE A 168 5.56 8.14 17.77
CA ILE A 168 4.22 8.54 17.26
C ILE A 168 4.02 8.26 15.77
N THR A 169 5.09 8.09 14.98
CA THR A 169 4.98 7.88 13.52
C THR A 169 5.27 6.44 13.10
N SER A 170 6.42 5.89 13.50
CA SER A 170 6.86 4.56 13.09
C SER A 170 6.13 3.47 13.86
N ARG A 171 5.98 3.60 15.18
CA ARG A 171 5.43 2.51 16.00
C ARG A 171 4.00 2.07 15.62
N PRO A 172 3.06 2.97 15.28
CA PRO A 172 1.77 2.56 14.73
C PRO A 172 1.89 1.79 13.40
N VAL A 173 2.85 2.18 12.54
CA VAL A 173 3.09 1.51 11.26
C VAL A 173 3.69 0.12 11.49
N ASP A 174 4.60 -0.05 12.44
CA ASP A 174 5.15 -1.37 12.81
C ASP A 174 4.04 -2.34 13.24
N LEU A 175 3.05 -1.86 14.00
CA LEU A 175 1.88 -2.64 14.41
C LEU A 175 0.99 -3.02 13.22
N LEU A 176 0.80 -2.11 12.28
CA LEU A 176 0.11 -2.41 11.03
C LEU A 176 0.87 -3.44 10.20
N GLU A 177 2.20 -3.35 10.14
CA GLU A 177 3.05 -4.33 9.45
C GLU A 177 3.02 -5.69 10.11
N MET A 178 2.97 -5.76 11.43
CA MET A 178 2.75 -6.99 12.18
C MET A 178 1.43 -7.65 11.76
N ALA A 179 0.35 -6.88 11.64
CA ALA A 179 -0.97 -7.40 11.26
C ALA A 179 -0.99 -7.99 9.84
N VAL A 180 -0.16 -7.51 8.92
CA VAL A 180 -0.12 -7.95 7.51
C VAL A 180 1.11 -8.78 7.17
N ASN A 181 1.91 -9.17 8.16
CA ASN A 181 3.11 -9.96 7.94
C ASN A 181 2.75 -11.34 7.38
N GLN A 182 3.37 -11.73 6.27
CA GLN A 182 3.05 -12.99 5.58
C GLN A 182 3.94 -14.17 5.99
N GLY A 183 4.98 -13.92 6.79
CA GLY A 183 6.05 -14.88 7.09
C GLY A 183 6.91 -15.14 5.83
N GLN A 184 8.24 -15.11 5.98
CA GLN A 184 9.15 -15.61 4.95
C GLN A 184 9.50 -17.07 5.20
#